data_AF-R7ZCW9-F1
#
_entry.id   AF-R7ZCW9-F1
#
_cell.length_a   1.000
_cell.length_b   1.000
_cell.length_c   1.000
_cell.angle_alpha   90.00
_cell.angle_beta   90.00
_cell.angle_gamma   90.00
#
_symmetry.space_group_name_H-M   'P 1'
#
loop_
_entity.id
_entity.type
_entity.pdbx_description
1 polymer ?
#
loop_
_entity_poly.entity_id
_entity_poly.type
_entity_poly.pdbx_seq_one_letter_code
_entity_poly.pdbx_strand_id
1 'polypeptide(L)' 'MNSQIISYVAKMEAALMNKMEDHNEENLLFSIASNFIAEEKDQFKNVCQAYEVVKHHLIGFH' A
#
# COMPACT_ATOMS: atom_id res chain seq x y z
N MET A 1 0.75 -11.28 -12.32
CA MET A 1 0.16 -10.48 -11.23
C MET A 1 -1.31 -10.25 -11.56
N ASN A 2 -2.24 -10.44 -10.62
CA ASN A 2 -3.68 -10.24 -10.82
C ASN A 2 -3.98 -8.74 -11.01
N SER A 3 -4.94 -8.37 -11.87
CA SER A 3 -5.35 -6.98 -12.12
C SER A 3 -5.79 -6.25 -10.84
N GLN A 4 -6.37 -6.98 -9.88
CA GLN A 4 -6.73 -6.43 -8.57
C GLN A 4 -5.52 -5.99 -7.77
N ILE A 5 -4.43 -6.78 -7.76
CA ILE A 5 -3.20 -6.44 -7.05
C ILE A 5 -2.57 -5.19 -7.65
N ILE A 6 -2.51 -5.08 -8.98
CA ILE A 6 -2.00 -3.88 -9.68
C ILE A 6 -2.81 -2.64 -9.27
N SER A 7 -4.13 -2.77 -9.20
CA SER A 7 -5.02 -1.68 -8.75
C SER A 7 -4.73 -1.26 -7.32
N TYR A 8 -4.55 -2.20 -6.39
CA TYR A 8 -4.18 -1.86 -5.00
C TYR A 8 -2.77 -1.28 -4.88
N VAL A 9 -1.81 -1.74 -5.68
CA VAL A 9 -0.45 -1.14 -5.72
C VAL A 9 -0.55 0.33 -6.09
N ALA A 10 -1.22 0.67 -7.19
CA ALA A 10 -1.38 2.05 -7.63
C ALA A 10 -2.12 2.91 -6.59
N LYS A 11 -3.17 2.37 -5.95
CA LYS A 11 -3.92 3.06 -4.89
C LYS A 11 -3.05 3.30 -3.65
N MET A 12 -2.24 2.31 -3.24
CA MET A 12 -1.33 2.44 -2.10
C MET A 12 -0.22 3.45 -2.38
N GLU A 13 0.38 3.44 -3.57
CA GLU A 13 1.41 4.41 -3.97
C GLU A 13 0.86 5.84 -3.98
N ALA A 14 -0.33 6.06 -4.54
CA ALA A 14 -0.98 7.37 -4.52
C ALA A 14 -1.31 7.85 -3.11
N ALA A 15 -1.85 6.97 -2.25
CA ALA A 15 -2.13 7.29 -0.86
C ALA A 15 -0.85 7.59 -0.06
N LEU A 16 0.22 6.86 -0.36
CA LEU A 16 1.53 7.06 0.26
C LEU A 16 2.14 8.41 -0.14
N MET A 17 2.12 8.76 -1.43
CA MET A 17 2.59 10.07 -1.91
C MET A 17 1.83 11.23 -1.26
N ASN A 18 0.49 11.15 -1.22
CA ASN A 18 -0.33 12.18 -0.57
C ASN A 18 -0.02 12.34 0.92
N LYS A 19 0.26 11.24 1.64
CA LYS A 19 0.56 11.28 3.07
C LYS A 19 2.03 11.56 3.40
N MET A 20 2.95 11.35 2.47
CA MET A 20 4.36 11.73 2.62
C MET A 20 4.53 13.25 2.70
N GLU A 21 3.67 14.02 2.00
CA GLU A 21 3.65 15.49 2.11
C GLU A 21 3.20 15.98 3.51
N ASP A 22 2.46 15.16 4.27
CA ASP A 22 1.89 15.51 5.58
C ASP A 22 2.84 15.26 6.76
N HIS A 23 4.10 14.89 6.49
CA HIS A 23 5.23 14.95 7.43
C HIS A 23 5.09 14.26 8.80
N ASN A 24 4.42 13.10 9.00
CA ASN A 24 4.50 12.51 10.37
C ASN A 24 4.14 11.04 10.67
N GLU A 25 4.41 10.04 9.83
CA GLU A 25 4.14 8.67 10.26
C GLU A 25 5.26 7.68 9.86
N GLU A 26 6.07 7.28 10.85
CA GLU A 26 6.75 5.98 10.81
C GLU A 26 5.67 4.90 10.61
N ASN A 27 5.78 4.12 9.53
CA ASN A 27 4.84 3.08 9.11
C ASN A 27 3.60 3.54 8.30
N LEU A 28 3.66 4.68 7.61
CA LEU A 28 2.60 5.14 6.69
C LEU A 28 2.01 4.04 5.78
N LEU A 29 2.89 3.25 5.15
CA LEU A 29 2.46 2.18 4.24
C LEU A 29 1.65 1.10 4.97
N PHE A 30 2.00 0.78 6.21
CA PHE A 30 1.28 -0.17 7.04
C PHE A 30 -0.11 0.36 7.44
N SER A 31 -0.20 1.64 7.83
CA SER A 31 -1.48 2.30 8.13
C SER A 31 -2.40 2.31 6.90
N ILE A 32 -1.85 2.62 5.71
CA ILE A 32 -2.60 2.62 4.45
C ILE A 32 -3.12 1.20 4.14
N ALA A 33 -2.25 0.18 4.19
CA ALA A 33 -2.66 -1.19 3.91
C ALA A 33 -3.70 -1.72 4.92
N SER A 34 -3.58 -1.34 6.19
CA SER A 34 -4.53 -1.72 7.24
C SER A 34 -5.92 -1.14 6.99
N ASN A 35 -6.01 0.10 6.50
CA ASN A 35 -7.29 0.71 6.12
C ASN A 35 -7.95 -0.03 4.95
N PHE A 36 -7.19 -0.38 3.91
CA PHE A 36 -7.72 -1.17 2.79
C PHE A 36 -8.22 -2.56 3.22
N ILE A 37 -7.51 -3.22 4.15
CA ILE A 37 -7.94 -4.50 4.73
C ILE A 37 -9.24 -4.35 5.53
N ALA A 38 -9.37 -3.26 6.29
CA ALA A 38 -10.55 -3.01 7.11
C ALA A 38 -11.81 -2.77 6.26
N GLU A 39 -11.67 -2.08 5.11
CA GLU A 39 -12.76 -1.81 4.17
C GLU A 39 -13.16 -3.04 3.36
N GLU A 40 -12.19 -3.86 2.92
CA GLU A 40 -12.43 -4.99 2.01
C GLU A 40 -11.81 -6.30 2.53
N LYS A 41 -12.45 -6.89 3.55
CA LYS A 41 -11.98 -8.11 4.23
C LYS A 41 -11.71 -9.30 3.30
N ASP A 42 -12.48 -9.45 2.23
CA ASP A 42 -12.30 -10.54 1.24
C ASP A 42 -11.06 -10.34 0.36
N GLN A 43 -10.51 -9.13 0.32
CA GLN A 43 -9.36 -8.76 -0.52
C GLN A 43 -8.04 -8.77 0.26
N PHE A 44 -8.04 -9.24 1.52
CA PHE A 44 -6.87 -9.29 2.40
C PHE A 44 -5.60 -9.79 1.69
N LYS A 45 -5.68 -10.93 0.98
CA LYS A 45 -4.52 -11.50 0.27
C LYS A 45 -3.98 -10.57 -0.82
N ASN A 46 -4.86 -9.91 -1.57
CA ASN A 46 -4.47 -8.99 -2.64
C ASN A 46 -3.84 -7.72 -2.06
N VAL A 47 -4.39 -7.20 -0.96
CA VAL A 47 -3.87 -6.01 -0.26
C VAL A 47 -2.50 -6.30 0.38
N CYS A 48 -2.30 -7.46 1.00
CA CYS A 48 -0.99 -7.86 1.52
C CYS A 48 0.06 -8.03 0.42
N GLN A 49 -0.31 -8.62 -0.73
CA GLN A 49 0.61 -8.72 -1.87
C GLN A 49 0.96 -7.35 -2.45
N ALA A 50 -0.01 -6.45 -2.55
CA ALA A 50 0.26 -5.07 -2.97
C ALA A 50 1.19 -4.34 -1.99
N TYR A 51 0.98 -4.52 -0.68
CA TYR A 51 1.85 -3.95 0.36
C TYR A 51 3.31 -4.39 0.19
N GLU A 52 3.58 -5.68 -0.01
CA GLU A 52 4.95 -6.17 -0.20
C GLU A 52 5.57 -5.63 -1.50
N VAL A 53 4.79 -5.49 -2.58
CA VAL A 53 5.27 -4.88 -3.83
C VAL A 53 5.66 -3.42 -3.61
N VAL A 54 4.80 -2.61 -2.98
CA VAL A 54 5.08 -1.19 -2.72
C VAL A 54 6.26 -1.04 -1.75
N LYS A 55 6.35 -1.87 -0.73
CA LYS A 55 7.50 -1.92 0.18
C LYS A 55 8.79 -2.23 -0.56
N HIS A 56 8.77 -3.21 -1.48
CA HIS A 56 9.91 -3.50 -2.34
C HIS A 56 10.26 -2.34 -3.28
N HIS A 57 9.28 -1.63 -3.83
CA HIS A 57 9.53 -0.42 -4.63
C HIS A 57 10.22 0.66 -3.80
N LEU A 58 9.78 0.90 -2.57
CA LEU A 58 10.39 1.90 -1.67
C LEU A 58 11.81 1.54 -1.25
N ILE A 59 12.09 0.26 -0.97
CA ILE A 59 13.43 -0.21 -0.58
C ILE A 59 14.37 -0.30 -1.79
N GLY A 60 13.85 -0.65 -2.96
CA GLY A 60 14.61 -0.74 -4.21
C GLY A 60 15.08 0.61 -4.77
N PHE A 61 14.71 1.72 -4.13
CA PHE A 61 15.24 3.06 -4.38
C PHE A 61 16.56 3.36 -3.62
N HIS A 62 17.13 2.38 -2.90
CA HIS A 62 18.43 2.52 -2.21
C HIS A 62 19.58 1.83 -2.97
#